data_AF-A0A409WUD3-F1
#
_entry.id   AF-A0A409WUD3-F1
#
_cell.length_a   1.000
_cell.length_b   1.000
_cell.length_c   1.000
_cell.angle_alpha   90.00
_cell.angle_beta   90.00
_cell.angle_gamma   90.00
#
_symmetry.space_group_name_H-M   'P 1'
#
loop_
_entity.id
_entity.type
_entity.pdbx_description
1 polymer ?
#
loop_
_entity_poly.entity_id
_entity_poly.type
_entity_poly.pdbx_seq_one_letter_code
_entity_poly.pdbx_strand_id
1 'polypeptide(L)'
;MVCRCEEERLVLARAGIRVHLGGFVGDDESDNVELASSTKPMMLSMVKVTKKGVSRLTKTAKRGGDKKWKLDHLPPDLRNDFTNKLVPMAKCLAGTMLDPWSGLSADQVQDLVDEVFPDHEITVVPDDVWCGLISYRLSNWRNGFVNAAKDAIERLVTATLEENPEADIRELVAHYTTPRGDPPTTPYMWRKWTVNSNTLQIAKSGRLQNRLVIYTLAQAHFADYDEVPNPMELEKSELPCGALILAIQAVEHVFKWWQTGHFVEDKNTSGFFSADNYADSVKRVIGADGRAKNTLFLVAGRFKRAVESLDVETHWVPMFEDITTTLHHVIEKRRRKSRSQSVSSAASSDFIVESDMELLFESDGDED
;
A
#
# COMPACT_ATOMS: atom_id res chain seq x y z
N MET A 1 -43.37 -19.78 -22.91
CA MET A 1 -42.89 -19.05 -21.72
C MET A 1 -42.29 -20.07 -20.77
N VAL A 2 -41.00 -20.37 -20.94
CA VAL A 2 -40.16 -21.23 -20.09
C VAL A 2 -38.77 -20.61 -20.12
N CYS A 3 -38.18 -20.40 -18.94
CA CYS A 3 -37.00 -19.58 -18.68
C CYS A 3 -35.72 -20.14 -19.30
N ARG A 4 -34.98 -19.28 -20.03
CA ARG A 4 -33.59 -19.45 -20.44
C ARG A 4 -32.66 -18.83 -19.37
N CYS A 5 -32.29 -19.59 -18.34
CA CYS A 5 -31.32 -19.11 -17.33
C CYS A 5 -30.30 -20.16 -16.87
N GLU A 6 -30.23 -21.35 -17.47
CA GLU A 6 -29.30 -22.40 -17.03
C GLU A 6 -28.20 -22.79 -18.03
N GLU A 7 -28.21 -22.29 -19.27
CA GLU A 7 -27.20 -22.67 -20.28
C GLU A 7 -25.90 -21.84 -20.29
N GLU A 8 -25.84 -20.68 -19.61
CA GLU A 8 -24.61 -19.86 -19.59
C GLU A 8 -23.62 -20.24 -18.48
N ARG A 9 -23.98 -21.11 -17.53
CA ARG A 9 -23.07 -21.56 -16.47
C ARG A 9 -22.19 -22.75 -16.84
N LEU A 10 -22.39 -23.38 -18.01
CA LEU A 10 -21.60 -24.55 -18.42
C LEU A 10 -20.51 -24.29 -19.47
N VAL A 11 -20.38 -23.06 -19.99
CA VAL A 11 -19.37 -22.74 -21.04
C VAL A 11 -18.03 -22.25 -20.46
N LEU A 12 -17.97 -21.89 -19.18
CA LEU A 12 -16.73 -21.39 -18.53
C LEU A 12 -15.81 -22.49 -17.95
N ALA A 13 -16.16 -23.78 -18.06
CA ALA A 13 -15.36 -24.88 -17.52
C ALA A 13 -14.38 -25.53 -18.52
N ARG A 14 -14.19 -24.97 -19.72
CA ARG A 14 -13.34 -25.55 -20.79
C ARG A 14 -12.26 -24.64 -21.38
N ALA A 15 -12.02 -23.48 -20.78
CA ALA A 15 -10.81 -22.72 -21.08
C ALA A 15 -9.73 -23.09 -20.04
N GLY A 16 -8.72 -23.85 -20.47
CA GLY A 16 -7.52 -24.06 -19.67
C GLY A 16 -6.83 -22.72 -19.44
N ILE A 17 -7.14 -22.07 -18.32
CA ILE A 17 -6.43 -20.88 -17.84
C ILE A 17 -5.03 -21.35 -17.48
N ARG A 18 -4.09 -21.22 -18.42
CA ARG A 18 -2.67 -21.14 -18.10
C ARG A 18 -2.48 -19.84 -17.36
N VAL A 19 -2.38 -19.91 -16.03
CA VAL A 19 -1.87 -18.80 -15.22
C VAL A 19 -0.43 -18.56 -15.67
N HIS A 20 -0.23 -17.57 -16.55
CA HIS A 20 1.10 -17.04 -16.81
C HIS A 20 1.47 -16.19 -15.59
N LEU A 21 2.42 -16.68 -14.80
CA LEU A 21 3.15 -15.85 -13.86
C LEU A 21 3.99 -14.88 -14.69
N GLY A 22 3.39 -13.77 -15.09
CA GLY A 22 4.09 -12.68 -15.75
C GLY A 22 5.03 -12.02 -14.76
N GLY A 23 6.24 -12.58 -14.61
CA GLY A 23 7.36 -11.90 -13.98
C GLY A 23 7.88 -10.80 -14.91
N PHE A 24 8.22 -9.65 -14.35
CA PHE A 24 9.01 -8.65 -15.05
C PHE A 24 10.41 -9.22 -15.27
N VAL A 25 10.69 -9.71 -16.48
CA VAL A 25 12.02 -10.20 -16.86
C VAL A 25 12.91 -8.98 -17.10
N GLY A 26 14.06 -8.91 -16.43
CA GLY A 26 15.13 -7.98 -16.78
C GLY A 26 15.86 -8.48 -18.03
N ASP A 27 16.54 -7.59 -18.75
CA ASP A 27 16.96 -7.81 -20.14
C ASP A 27 17.97 -8.96 -20.39
N ASP A 28 18.41 -9.76 -19.40
CA ASP A 28 19.53 -10.71 -19.60
C ASP A 28 19.57 -12.00 -18.72
N GLU A 29 18.46 -12.68 -18.38
CA GLU A 29 18.56 -13.95 -17.61
C GLU A 29 17.59 -15.08 -18.01
N SER A 30 18.12 -16.32 -18.06
CA SER A 30 17.40 -17.58 -18.36
C SER A 30 16.95 -18.32 -17.09
N ASP A 31 15.66 -18.66 -17.01
CA ASP A 31 15.05 -19.42 -15.92
C ASP A 31 15.44 -20.91 -15.95
N ASN A 32 16.33 -21.36 -15.05
CA ASN A 32 16.59 -22.80 -14.89
C ASN A 32 17.26 -23.24 -13.57
N VAL A 33 16.87 -22.75 -12.38
CA VAL A 33 17.31 -23.38 -11.12
C VAL A 33 16.32 -23.20 -9.96
N GLU A 34 15.20 -23.93 -9.92
CA GLU A 34 14.46 -24.14 -8.64
C GLU A 34 13.74 -25.51 -8.63
N LEU A 35 14.50 -26.60 -8.50
CA LEU A 35 13.93 -27.94 -8.33
C LEU A 35 14.86 -28.84 -7.48
N ALA A 36 15.13 -28.43 -6.23
CA ALA A 36 15.62 -29.37 -5.20
C ALA A 36 15.55 -28.80 -3.77
N SER A 37 14.55 -29.22 -2.99
CA SER A 37 14.50 -29.36 -1.51
C SER A 37 13.03 -29.24 -1.08
N SER A 38 12.43 -29.98 -0.15
CA SER A 38 12.83 -30.98 0.82
C SER A 38 11.57 -31.77 1.18
N THR A 39 11.63 -33.10 1.16
CA THR A 39 10.64 -33.97 1.82
C THR A 39 11.21 -34.44 3.17
N LYS A 40 10.55 -34.10 4.27
CA LYS A 40 10.75 -34.75 5.58
C LYS A 40 9.41 -35.26 6.13
N PRO A 41 9.35 -36.47 6.70
CA PRO A 41 8.13 -37.03 7.27
C PRO A 41 7.84 -36.46 8.66
N MET A 42 6.55 -36.28 8.94
CA MET A 42 5.99 -35.68 10.16
C MET A 42 5.87 -36.74 11.27
N MET A 43 6.61 -36.60 12.37
CA MET A 43 6.42 -37.41 13.59
C MET A 43 5.35 -36.77 14.50
N LEU A 44 4.40 -37.59 14.94
CA LEU A 44 3.37 -37.21 15.93
C LEU A 44 4.01 -37.05 17.32
N SER A 45 4.00 -35.82 17.83
CA SER A 45 4.47 -35.47 19.18
C SER A 45 3.39 -35.73 20.23
N MET A 46 3.69 -36.56 21.22
CA MET A 46 2.89 -36.71 22.44
C MET A 46 2.91 -35.43 23.28
N VAL A 47 1.73 -34.87 23.55
CA VAL A 47 1.56 -33.69 24.42
C VAL A 47 1.66 -34.10 25.88
N LYS A 48 2.73 -33.66 26.56
CA LYS A 48 2.91 -33.79 28.01
C LYS A 48 2.34 -32.55 28.70
N VAL A 49 1.14 -32.65 29.27
CA VAL A 49 0.52 -31.55 30.03
C VAL A 49 1.30 -31.33 31.33
N THR A 50 2.06 -30.24 31.37
CA THR A 50 2.75 -29.74 32.56
C THR A 50 1.96 -28.57 33.17
N LYS A 51 1.95 -28.50 34.52
CA LYS A 51 1.14 -27.55 35.30
C LYS A 51 1.47 -26.09 34.97
N LYS A 52 0.41 -25.29 34.74
CA LYS A 52 0.41 -23.83 34.48
C LYS A 52 1.19 -23.07 35.56
N GLY A 53 2.34 -22.53 35.20
CA GLY A 53 3.01 -21.44 35.90
C GLY A 53 2.76 -20.11 35.17
N VAL A 54 2.39 -19.08 35.94
CA VAL A 54 2.11 -17.68 35.55
C VAL A 54 0.92 -17.51 34.59
N SER A 55 -0.20 -16.96 35.07
CA SER A 55 -1.30 -16.58 34.19
C SER A 55 -0.83 -15.49 33.25
N ARG A 56 -0.66 -15.83 31.97
CA ARG A 56 -0.51 -14.83 30.92
C ARG A 56 -1.73 -13.93 30.96
N LEU A 57 -1.55 -12.68 31.39
CA LEU A 57 -2.58 -11.65 31.28
C LEU A 57 -3.06 -11.60 29.83
N THR A 58 -4.38 -11.58 29.64
CA THR A 58 -4.97 -11.46 28.32
C THR A 58 -4.58 -10.10 27.71
N LYS A 59 -4.56 -9.97 26.37
CA LYS A 59 -4.27 -8.69 25.71
C LYS A 59 -5.18 -7.57 26.20
N THR A 60 -6.45 -7.87 26.49
CA THR A 60 -7.41 -6.92 27.05
C THR A 60 -7.05 -6.51 28.47
N ALA A 61 -6.60 -7.43 29.32
CA ALA A 61 -6.12 -7.09 30.66
C ALA A 61 -4.87 -6.19 30.62
N LYS A 62 -3.94 -6.44 29.68
CA LYS A 62 -2.78 -5.56 29.46
C LYS A 62 -3.16 -4.14 29.00
N ARG A 63 -4.34 -3.98 28.39
CA ARG A 63 -4.90 -2.71 27.90
C ARG A 63 -5.84 -2.05 28.91
N GLY A 64 -5.83 -2.48 30.18
CA GLY A 64 -6.74 -1.93 31.19
C GLY A 64 -8.22 -2.13 30.89
N GLY A 65 -8.58 -3.12 30.05
CA GLY A 65 -9.96 -3.35 29.59
C GLY A 65 -10.25 -2.84 28.18
N ASP A 66 -9.38 -2.01 27.60
CA ASP A 66 -9.63 -1.43 26.29
C ASP A 66 -9.56 -2.45 25.14
N LYS A 67 -10.42 -2.24 24.14
CA LYS A 67 -10.48 -3.05 22.91
C LYS A 67 -9.25 -2.86 22.02
N LYS A 68 -8.56 -1.72 22.12
CA LYS A 68 -7.39 -1.32 21.30
C LYS A 68 -6.35 -0.62 22.15
N TRP A 69 -5.10 -0.58 21.69
CA TRP A 69 -4.08 0.26 22.31
C TRP A 69 -4.37 1.73 22.00
N LYS A 70 -4.23 2.61 22.99
CA LYS A 70 -4.39 4.06 22.90
C LYS A 70 -3.09 4.73 23.34
N LEU A 71 -2.90 5.98 22.91
CA LEU A 71 -1.75 6.77 23.32
C LEU A 71 -1.69 6.97 24.85
N ASP A 72 -2.85 6.93 25.51
CA ASP A 72 -2.94 7.01 26.97
C ASP A 72 -2.32 5.84 27.72
N HIS A 73 -2.08 4.71 27.04
CA HIS A 73 -1.35 3.58 27.61
C HIS A 73 0.17 3.79 27.66
N LEU A 74 0.68 4.88 27.06
CA LEU A 74 2.06 5.31 27.23
C LEU A 74 2.19 6.30 28.39
N PRO A 75 3.35 6.33 29.07
CA PRO A 75 3.70 7.39 30.02
C PRO A 75 3.48 8.78 29.39
N PRO A 76 2.84 9.75 30.09
CA PRO A 76 2.44 11.03 29.51
C PRO A 76 3.58 11.83 28.85
N ASP A 77 4.77 11.76 29.43
CA ASP A 77 6.01 12.38 28.99
C ASP A 77 6.51 11.84 27.64
N LEU A 78 6.19 10.59 27.28
CA LEU A 78 6.64 9.96 26.04
C LEU A 78 5.68 10.16 24.85
N ARG A 79 4.43 10.58 25.10
CA ARG A 79 3.36 10.59 24.09
C ARG A 79 3.63 11.53 22.92
N ASN A 80 4.25 12.69 23.21
CA ASN A 80 4.60 13.68 22.20
C ASN A 80 5.66 13.12 21.25
N ASP A 81 6.75 12.60 21.82
CA ASP A 81 7.88 12.10 21.05
C ASP A 81 7.57 10.78 20.34
N PHE A 82 6.67 9.96 20.90
CA PHE A 82 6.08 8.83 20.18
C PHE A 82 5.44 9.30 18.86
N THR A 83 4.62 10.34 18.91
CA THR A 83 3.85 10.80 17.75
C THR A 83 4.73 11.57 16.74
N ASN A 84 5.62 12.42 17.23
CA ASN A 84 6.37 13.37 16.40
C ASN A 84 7.76 12.87 15.97
N LYS A 85 8.30 11.82 16.60
CA LYS A 85 9.61 11.25 16.27
C LYS A 85 9.49 9.77 15.90
N LEU A 86 8.98 8.95 16.82
CA LEU A 86 8.94 7.49 16.63
C LEU A 86 8.05 7.06 15.46
N VAL A 87 6.84 7.62 15.34
CA VAL A 87 5.90 7.28 14.25
C VAL A 87 6.48 7.64 12.88
N PRO A 88 7.01 8.86 12.63
CA PRO A 88 7.72 9.17 11.40
C PRO A 88 8.83 8.16 11.07
N MET A 89 9.72 7.86 12.01
CA MET A 89 10.80 6.90 11.78
C MET A 89 10.29 5.50 11.46
N ALA A 90 9.22 5.06 12.14
CA ALA A 90 8.57 3.78 11.83
C ALA A 90 7.96 3.76 10.43
N LYS A 91 7.35 4.87 9.97
CA LYS A 91 6.86 5.01 8.59
C LYS A 91 8.03 4.97 7.58
N CYS A 92 9.14 5.63 7.89
CA CYS A 92 10.36 5.59 7.06
C CYS A 92 10.84 4.15 6.91
N LEU A 93 11.09 3.46 8.03
CA LEU A 93 11.56 2.07 8.04
C LEU A 93 10.59 1.12 7.32
N ALA A 94 9.28 1.21 7.61
CA ALA A 94 8.28 0.40 6.90
C ALA A 94 8.23 0.73 5.39
N GLY A 95 8.54 1.97 5.02
CA GLY A 95 8.62 2.44 3.64
C GLY A 95 9.78 1.82 2.86
N THR A 96 10.87 1.41 3.52
CA THR A 96 12.01 0.77 2.85
C THR A 96 11.83 -0.73 2.63
N MET A 97 10.94 -1.36 3.40
CA MET A 97 10.71 -2.82 3.33
C MET A 97 10.05 -3.26 2.02
N LEU A 98 10.61 -4.29 1.37
CA LEU A 98 10.06 -4.86 0.13
C LEU A 98 8.72 -5.60 0.31
N ASP A 99 8.36 -5.97 1.53
CA ASP A 99 7.03 -6.46 1.88
C ASP A 99 6.23 -5.34 2.57
N PRO A 100 5.58 -4.44 1.80
CA PRO A 100 5.01 -3.21 2.36
C PRO A 100 3.84 -3.46 3.34
N TRP A 101 3.24 -4.65 3.29
CA TRP A 101 2.12 -5.03 4.14
C TRP A 101 2.57 -5.69 5.44
N SER A 102 3.84 -6.06 5.56
CA SER A 102 4.41 -6.58 6.80
C SER A 102 4.48 -5.48 7.87
N GLY A 103 4.19 -5.84 9.12
CA GLY A 103 4.45 -4.97 10.27
C GLY A 103 5.93 -5.00 10.65
N LEU A 104 6.35 -4.03 11.45
CA LEU A 104 7.69 -4.06 12.07
C LEU A 104 7.74 -5.17 13.12
N SER A 105 8.87 -5.86 13.20
CA SER A 105 9.14 -6.81 14.28
C SER A 105 9.31 -6.08 15.62
N ALA A 106 9.18 -6.81 16.73
CA ALA A 106 9.43 -6.22 18.06
C ALA A 106 10.86 -5.69 18.18
N ASP A 107 11.85 -6.37 17.57
CA ASP A 107 13.25 -5.95 17.55
C ASP A 107 13.42 -4.64 16.78
N GLN A 108 12.80 -4.51 15.59
CA GLN A 108 12.81 -3.26 14.84
C GLN A 108 12.13 -2.11 15.60
N VAL A 109 11.04 -2.40 16.33
CA VAL A 109 10.39 -1.39 17.17
C VAL A 109 11.27 -1.04 18.38
N GLN A 110 12.01 -2.00 18.94
CA GLN A 110 12.99 -1.75 20.01
C GLN A 110 14.09 -0.81 19.52
N ASP A 111 14.69 -1.08 18.36
CA ASP A 111 15.77 -0.24 17.79
C ASP A 111 15.30 1.22 17.66
N LEU A 112 14.08 1.43 17.15
CA LEU A 112 13.48 2.76 17.04
C LEU A 112 13.20 3.41 18.40
N VAL A 113 12.74 2.63 19.38
CA VAL A 113 12.48 3.12 20.75
C VAL A 113 13.77 3.53 21.44
N ASP A 114 14.84 2.74 21.30
CA ASP A 114 16.15 3.04 21.87
C ASP A 114 16.75 4.32 21.25
N GLU A 115 16.52 4.53 19.94
CA GLU A 115 16.97 5.74 19.26
C GLU A 115 16.21 7.00 19.72
N VAL A 116 14.89 6.91 19.90
CA VAL A 116 14.05 8.06 20.28
C VAL A 116 14.09 8.33 21.79
N PHE A 117 14.28 7.31 22.62
CA PHE A 117 14.21 7.38 24.09
C PHE A 117 15.46 6.80 24.75
N PRO A 118 16.68 7.26 24.41
CA PRO A 118 17.94 6.64 24.88
C PRO A 118 18.12 6.69 26.40
N ASP A 119 17.48 7.64 27.07
CA ASP A 119 17.55 7.80 28.54
C ASP A 119 16.55 6.91 29.30
N HIS A 120 15.72 6.13 28.60
CA HIS A 120 14.69 5.28 29.22
C HIS A 120 15.02 3.80 29.03
N GLU A 121 14.99 3.03 30.12
CA GLU A 121 15.14 1.57 30.08
C GLU A 121 13.81 0.92 29.63
N ILE A 122 13.46 1.05 28.35
CA ILE A 122 12.23 0.50 27.77
C ILE A 122 12.53 -0.84 27.12
N THR A 123 11.81 -1.90 27.50
CA THR A 123 11.85 -3.18 26.81
C THR A 123 10.57 -3.40 26.03
N VAL A 124 10.70 -3.47 24.70
CA VAL A 124 9.63 -3.78 23.76
C VAL A 124 9.46 -5.30 23.68
N VAL A 125 8.21 -5.76 23.81
CA VAL A 125 7.86 -7.18 23.76
C VAL A 125 6.77 -7.39 22.70
N PRO A 126 6.76 -8.53 21.98
CA PRO A 126 5.65 -8.82 21.08
C PRO A 126 4.28 -8.66 21.77
N ASP A 127 3.34 -8.05 21.07
CA ASP A 127 1.98 -7.72 21.54
C ASP A 127 1.89 -6.68 22.68
N ASP A 128 2.93 -5.89 22.91
CA ASP A 128 2.89 -4.76 23.84
C ASP A 128 2.24 -3.49 23.25
N VAL A 129 2.28 -2.40 24.03
CA VAL A 129 1.73 -1.10 23.66
C VAL A 129 2.48 -0.47 22.49
N TRP A 130 3.80 -0.59 22.44
CA TRP A 130 4.65 0.00 21.39
C TRP A 130 4.36 -0.65 20.04
N CYS A 131 4.46 -1.98 19.97
CA CYS A 131 4.16 -2.74 18.76
C CYS A 131 2.71 -2.52 18.31
N GLY A 132 1.78 -2.46 19.27
CA GLY A 132 0.37 -2.25 19.00
C GLY A 132 0.05 -0.88 18.42
N LEU A 133 0.61 0.19 19.00
CA LEU A 133 0.40 1.56 18.51
C LEU A 133 1.11 1.78 17.17
N ILE A 134 2.34 1.29 17.00
CA ILE A 134 3.05 1.39 15.71
C ILE A 134 2.29 0.63 14.62
N SER A 135 1.83 -0.59 14.88
CA SER A 135 1.01 -1.35 13.93
C SER A 135 -0.24 -0.58 13.50
N TYR A 136 -0.91 0.07 14.45
CA TYR A 136 -2.07 0.91 14.17
C TYR A 136 -1.71 2.13 13.30
N ARG A 137 -0.62 2.84 13.64
CA ARG A 137 -0.15 4.00 12.87
C ARG A 137 0.29 3.63 11.46
N LEU A 138 0.94 2.48 11.28
CA LEU A 138 1.29 1.96 9.95
C LEU A 138 0.05 1.57 9.13
N SER A 139 -1.00 1.04 9.76
CA SER A 139 -2.27 0.79 9.07
C SER A 139 -2.88 2.08 8.55
N ASN A 140 -2.91 3.14 9.38
CA ASN A 140 -3.43 4.45 8.97
C ASN A 140 -2.58 5.07 7.85
N TRP A 141 -1.25 4.98 7.97
CA TRP A 141 -0.31 5.43 6.95
C TRP A 141 -0.54 4.75 5.60
N ARG A 142 -0.72 3.41 5.57
CA ARG A 142 -1.05 2.67 4.34
C ARG A 142 -2.36 3.14 3.70
N ASN A 143 -3.39 3.39 4.50
CA ASN A 143 -4.66 3.94 4.00
C ASN A 143 -4.49 5.35 3.42
N GLY A 144 -3.52 6.12 3.92
CA GLY A 144 -3.14 7.43 3.36
C GLY A 144 -2.74 7.37 1.88
N PHE A 145 -2.17 6.26 1.40
CA PHE A 145 -1.84 6.09 -0.02
C PHE A 145 -3.09 6.08 -0.91
N VAL A 146 -4.20 5.49 -0.46
CA VAL A 146 -5.44 5.47 -1.23
C VAL A 146 -6.02 6.88 -1.36
N ASN A 147 -6.00 7.65 -0.27
CA ASN A 147 -6.44 9.04 -0.28
C ASN A 147 -5.60 9.89 -1.23
N ALA A 148 -4.28 9.71 -1.21
CA ALA A 148 -3.37 10.39 -2.13
C ALA A 148 -3.59 9.97 -3.60
N ALA A 149 -3.80 8.69 -3.86
CA ALA A 149 -4.10 8.17 -5.21
C ALA A 149 -5.46 8.66 -5.73
N LYS A 150 -6.46 8.78 -4.85
CA LYS A 150 -7.77 9.36 -5.15
C LYS A 150 -7.61 10.80 -5.63
N ASP A 151 -6.90 11.65 -4.88
CA ASP A 151 -6.63 13.03 -5.30
C ASP A 151 -5.84 13.09 -6.61
N ALA A 152 -4.86 12.18 -6.82
CA ALA A 152 -4.10 12.10 -8.07
C ALA A 152 -5.00 11.82 -9.29
N ILE A 153 -5.88 10.82 -9.18
CA ILE A 153 -6.76 10.42 -10.29
C ILE A 153 -7.89 11.42 -10.48
N GLU A 154 -8.46 11.98 -9.42
CA GLU A 154 -9.45 13.07 -9.52
C GLU A 154 -8.88 14.24 -10.31
N ARG A 155 -7.62 14.64 -10.07
CA ARG A 155 -6.95 15.69 -10.85
C ARG A 155 -6.77 15.32 -12.32
N LEU A 156 -6.41 14.07 -12.61
CA LEU A 156 -6.32 13.59 -13.99
C LEU A 156 -7.68 13.69 -14.68
N VAL A 157 -8.75 13.21 -14.03
CA VAL A 157 -10.10 13.22 -14.59
C VAL A 157 -10.58 14.66 -14.80
N THR A 158 -10.41 15.53 -13.79
CA THR A 158 -10.79 16.94 -13.89
C THR A 158 -10.04 17.65 -15.02
N ALA A 159 -8.72 17.52 -15.09
CA ALA A 159 -7.94 18.13 -16.18
C ALA A 159 -8.38 17.61 -17.55
N THR A 160 -8.67 16.31 -17.67
CA THR A 160 -9.17 15.71 -18.91
C THR A 160 -10.51 16.31 -19.34
N LEU A 161 -11.44 16.48 -18.39
CA LEU A 161 -12.76 17.06 -18.65
C LEU A 161 -12.72 18.56 -18.91
N GLU A 162 -11.77 19.29 -18.32
CA GLU A 162 -11.52 20.71 -18.62
C GLU A 162 -11.01 20.90 -20.06
N GLU A 163 -10.13 20.02 -20.53
CA GLU A 163 -9.62 20.03 -21.91
C GLU A 163 -10.64 19.50 -22.93
N ASN A 164 -11.39 18.45 -22.55
CA ASN A 164 -12.42 17.83 -23.38
C ASN A 164 -13.62 17.38 -22.51
N PRO A 165 -14.67 18.22 -22.40
CA PRO A 165 -15.86 17.90 -21.58
C PRO A 165 -16.60 16.62 -21.97
N GLU A 166 -16.46 16.18 -23.23
CA GLU A 166 -17.09 14.96 -23.78
C GLU A 166 -16.16 13.74 -23.71
N ALA A 167 -15.05 13.81 -22.98
CA ALA A 167 -14.12 12.71 -22.84
C ALA A 167 -14.77 11.50 -22.16
N ASP A 168 -14.61 10.31 -22.76
CA ASP A 168 -15.01 9.06 -22.12
C ASP A 168 -13.98 8.67 -21.03
N ILE A 169 -14.34 8.91 -19.78
CA ILE A 169 -13.50 8.58 -18.62
C ILE A 169 -13.27 7.08 -18.50
N ARG A 170 -14.22 6.24 -18.94
CA ARG A 170 -14.01 4.79 -18.96
C ARG A 170 -12.93 4.42 -19.96
N GLU A 171 -12.91 5.05 -21.14
CA GLU A 171 -11.86 4.83 -22.13
C GLU A 171 -10.49 5.33 -21.61
N LEU A 172 -10.46 6.49 -20.94
CA LEU A 172 -9.26 7.01 -20.28
C LEU A 172 -8.70 6.00 -19.25
N VAL A 173 -9.55 5.49 -18.36
CA VAL A 173 -9.13 4.51 -17.33
C VAL A 173 -8.70 3.20 -17.98
N ALA A 174 -9.42 2.73 -19.00
CA ALA A 174 -9.03 1.55 -19.76
C ALA A 174 -7.67 1.74 -20.45
N HIS A 175 -7.38 2.95 -20.97
CA HIS A 175 -6.08 3.28 -21.53
C HIS A 175 -4.98 3.06 -20.49
N TYR A 176 -5.12 3.63 -19.29
CA TYR A 176 -4.11 3.52 -18.24
C TYR A 176 -3.94 2.10 -17.69
N THR A 177 -5.00 1.30 -17.62
CA THR A 177 -5.02 0.03 -16.88
C THR A 177 -4.90 -1.22 -17.75
N THR A 178 -5.15 -1.13 -19.06
CA THR A 178 -5.06 -2.30 -19.96
C THR A 178 -3.60 -2.68 -20.20
N PRO A 179 -3.18 -3.91 -19.86
CA PRO A 179 -1.83 -4.36 -20.16
C PRO A 179 -1.60 -4.45 -21.68
N ARG A 180 -0.45 -3.94 -22.15
CA ARG A 180 -0.04 -4.01 -23.56
C ARG A 180 1.47 -4.24 -23.67
N GLY A 181 1.90 -4.69 -24.84
CA GLY A 181 3.29 -5.01 -25.15
C GLY A 181 3.69 -6.42 -24.70
N ASP A 182 4.95 -6.75 -24.95
CA ASP A 182 5.57 -8.01 -24.56
C ASP A 182 6.93 -7.70 -23.87
N PRO A 183 7.09 -7.95 -22.56
CA PRO A 183 6.07 -8.45 -21.64
C PRO A 183 4.94 -7.43 -21.39
N PRO A 184 3.72 -7.91 -21.05
CA PRO A 184 2.56 -7.06 -20.86
C PRO A 184 2.74 -6.12 -19.65
N THR A 185 2.61 -4.83 -19.89
CA THR A 185 2.71 -3.77 -18.84
C THR A 185 1.63 -2.71 -19.05
N THR A 186 1.30 -1.94 -18.02
CA THR A 186 0.24 -0.92 -18.08
C THR A 186 0.82 0.49 -18.17
N PRO A 187 0.19 1.44 -18.90
CA PRO A 187 0.70 2.80 -19.04
C PRO A 187 0.92 3.56 -17.73
N TYR A 188 0.08 3.33 -16.71
CA TYR A 188 0.26 4.01 -15.41
C TYR A 188 1.54 3.60 -14.68
N MET A 189 2.27 2.58 -15.15
CA MET A 189 3.56 2.18 -14.60
C MET A 189 4.74 2.90 -15.26
N TRP A 190 4.54 3.79 -16.23
CA TRP A 190 5.63 4.43 -16.98
C TRP A 190 5.48 5.95 -17.00
N ARG A 191 6.59 6.68 -16.95
CA ARG A 191 6.62 8.15 -17.09
C ARG A 191 6.18 8.58 -18.47
N LYS A 192 6.70 7.91 -19.50
CA LYS A 192 6.34 8.14 -20.91
C LYS A 192 5.83 6.85 -21.49
N TRP A 193 4.67 6.93 -22.12
CA TRP A 193 4.03 5.84 -22.82
C TRP A 193 3.49 6.35 -24.15
N THR A 194 4.02 5.86 -25.26
CA THR A 194 3.60 6.26 -26.60
C THR A 194 3.31 5.02 -27.43
N VAL A 195 2.15 5.03 -28.11
CA VAL A 195 1.75 3.98 -29.04
C VAL A 195 1.90 4.54 -30.44
N ASN A 196 2.73 3.93 -31.27
CA ASN A 196 2.84 4.31 -32.66
C ASN A 196 1.58 3.85 -33.41
N SER A 197 0.79 4.79 -33.92
CA SER A 197 -0.49 4.49 -34.60
C SER A 197 -0.33 3.61 -35.85
N ASN A 198 0.83 3.65 -36.51
CA ASN A 198 1.06 2.91 -37.75
C ASN A 198 1.58 1.49 -37.51
N THR A 199 2.47 1.32 -36.52
CA THR A 199 3.13 0.02 -36.26
C THR A 199 2.59 -0.71 -35.04
N LEU A 200 1.72 -0.08 -34.25
CA LEU A 200 1.27 -0.53 -32.93
C LEU A 200 2.41 -0.82 -31.94
N GLN A 201 3.64 -0.39 -32.25
CA GLN A 201 4.78 -0.51 -31.36
C GLN A 201 4.65 0.48 -30.20
N ILE A 202 5.02 0.01 -29.02
CA ILE A 202 4.95 0.78 -27.78
C ILE A 202 6.36 1.22 -27.43
N ALA A 203 6.59 2.53 -27.41
CA ALA A 203 7.79 3.11 -26.82
C ALA A 203 7.46 3.59 -25.41
N LYS A 204 8.21 3.08 -24.43
CA LYS A 204 8.01 3.32 -22.99
C LYS A 204 9.33 3.68 -22.32
N SER A 205 9.31 4.64 -21.40
CA SER A 205 10.48 5.03 -20.60
C SER A 205 10.09 5.59 -19.24
N GLY A 206 11.05 5.60 -18.30
CA GLY A 206 10.82 5.98 -16.91
C GLY A 206 9.93 4.96 -16.19
N ARG A 207 10.45 3.75 -15.98
CA ARG A 207 9.75 2.66 -15.31
C ARG A 207 9.39 3.06 -13.88
N LEU A 208 8.15 2.84 -13.48
CA LEU A 208 7.52 3.22 -12.20
C LEU A 208 7.49 4.73 -11.90
N GLN A 209 7.81 5.58 -12.87
CA GLN A 209 7.89 7.05 -12.73
C GLN A 209 6.64 7.78 -13.26
N ASN A 210 5.48 7.12 -13.28
CA ASN A 210 4.26 7.79 -13.72
C ASN A 210 3.82 8.87 -12.73
N ARG A 211 3.32 10.01 -13.23
CA ARG A 211 2.95 11.15 -12.38
C ARG A 211 1.91 10.82 -11.32
N LEU A 212 0.97 9.89 -11.58
CA LEU A 212 -0.01 9.46 -10.59
C LEU A 212 0.65 8.72 -9.42
N VAL A 213 1.59 7.81 -9.73
CA VAL A 213 2.36 7.06 -8.74
C VAL A 213 3.25 7.99 -7.93
N ILE A 214 3.97 8.89 -8.61
CA ILE A 214 4.87 9.84 -7.94
C ILE A 214 4.09 10.83 -7.07
N TYR A 215 2.96 11.34 -7.54
CA TYR A 215 2.08 12.19 -6.72
C TYR A 215 1.61 11.46 -5.46
N THR A 216 1.19 10.20 -5.62
CA THR A 216 0.72 9.36 -4.52
C THR A 216 1.84 9.13 -3.50
N LEU A 217 3.03 8.76 -3.96
CA LEU A 217 4.20 8.57 -3.10
C LEU A 217 4.60 9.86 -2.37
N ALA A 218 4.63 10.98 -3.09
CA ALA A 218 4.96 12.29 -2.53
C ALA A 218 4.01 12.66 -1.39
N GLN A 219 2.69 12.57 -1.62
CA GLN A 219 1.70 12.96 -0.63
C GLN A 219 1.58 11.98 0.54
N ALA A 220 1.67 10.68 0.31
CA ALA A 220 1.42 9.69 1.36
C ALA A 220 2.66 9.34 2.20
N HIS A 221 3.86 9.50 1.64
CA HIS A 221 5.10 9.15 2.34
C HIS A 221 5.92 10.38 2.71
N PHE A 222 6.14 11.30 1.77
CA PHE A 222 7.07 12.42 1.97
C PHE A 222 6.44 13.71 2.48
N ALA A 223 5.11 13.82 2.56
CA ALA A 223 4.45 15.07 2.96
C ALA A 223 4.72 15.49 4.41
N ASP A 224 5.08 14.53 5.27
CA ASP A 224 5.42 14.76 6.68
C ASP A 224 6.92 15.00 6.89
N TYR A 225 7.74 14.95 5.83
CA TYR A 225 9.19 15.17 5.94
C TYR A 225 9.47 16.68 5.91
N ASP A 226 10.39 17.12 6.76
CA ASP A 226 10.90 18.49 6.72
C ASP A 226 11.62 18.79 5.40
N GLU A 227 12.43 17.83 4.94
CA GLU A 227 13.16 17.87 3.68
C GLU A 227 13.15 16.47 3.03
N VAL A 228 13.00 16.43 1.71
CA VAL A 228 13.11 15.17 0.95
C VAL A 228 14.60 14.81 0.87
N PRO A 229 15.03 13.64 1.36
CA PRO A 229 16.45 13.28 1.40
C PRO A 229 17.03 13.14 -0.01
N ASN A 230 18.32 13.41 -0.17
CA ASN A 230 19.02 13.21 -1.43
C ASN A 230 19.21 11.70 -1.68
N PRO A 231 18.65 11.11 -2.76
CA PRO A 231 18.76 9.67 -3.00
C PRO A 231 20.19 9.19 -3.27
N MET A 232 21.13 10.09 -3.62
CA MET A 232 22.55 9.75 -3.78
C MET A 232 23.27 9.54 -2.44
N GLU A 233 22.69 10.02 -1.34
CA GLU A 233 23.24 9.89 0.02
C GLU A 233 22.62 8.72 0.78
N LEU A 234 21.58 8.09 0.23
CA LEU A 234 20.89 6.95 0.82
C LEU A 234 21.56 5.64 0.42
N GLU A 235 21.64 4.71 1.37
CA GLU A 235 21.94 3.32 1.05
C GLU A 235 20.78 2.68 0.26
N LYS A 236 21.08 1.62 -0.50
CA LYS A 236 20.05 0.91 -1.27
C LYS A 236 18.91 0.38 -0.39
N SER A 237 19.22 -0.01 0.85
CA SER A 237 18.27 -0.45 1.87
C SER A 237 17.41 0.67 2.48
N GLU A 238 17.80 1.93 2.28
CA GLU A 238 17.08 3.11 2.77
C GLU A 238 16.13 3.70 1.72
N LEU A 239 16.24 3.26 0.47
CA LEU A 239 15.33 3.67 -0.60
C LEU A 239 13.91 3.19 -0.29
N PRO A 240 12.87 4.02 -0.52
CA PRO A 240 11.50 3.79 -0.07
C PRO A 240 10.76 2.78 -0.98
N CYS A 241 11.31 1.58 -1.12
CA CYS A 241 10.86 0.54 -2.04
C CYS A 241 9.44 0.07 -1.70
N GLY A 242 9.14 -0.18 -0.43
CA GLY A 242 7.82 -0.56 0.06
C GLY A 242 6.77 0.53 -0.17
N ALA A 243 7.13 1.78 0.14
CA ALA A 243 6.25 2.93 -0.10
C ALA A 243 5.94 3.11 -1.60
N LEU A 244 6.92 2.90 -2.49
CA LEU A 244 6.70 2.92 -3.93
C LEU A 244 5.73 1.80 -4.37
N ILE A 245 5.86 0.58 -3.83
CA ILE A 245 4.93 -0.52 -4.11
C ILE A 245 3.51 -0.15 -3.65
N LEU A 246 3.36 0.43 -2.45
CA LEU A 246 2.05 0.90 -1.95
C LEU A 246 1.45 1.97 -2.85
N ALA A 247 2.24 2.93 -3.33
CA ALA A 247 1.77 3.96 -4.25
C ALA A 247 1.26 3.37 -5.57
N ILE A 248 1.97 2.39 -6.14
CA ILE A 248 1.55 1.68 -7.35
C ILE A 248 0.23 0.92 -7.11
N GLN A 249 0.14 0.17 -6.02
CA GLN A 249 -1.06 -0.59 -5.67
C GLN A 249 -2.25 0.32 -5.36
N ALA A 250 -2.04 1.47 -4.72
CA ALA A 250 -3.08 2.44 -4.42
C ALA A 250 -3.65 3.07 -5.70
N VAL A 251 -2.79 3.46 -6.65
CA VAL A 251 -3.23 3.95 -7.97
C VAL A 251 -4.04 2.89 -8.71
N GLU A 252 -3.57 1.64 -8.74
CA GLU A 252 -4.32 0.52 -9.33
C GLU A 252 -5.67 0.29 -8.63
N HIS A 253 -5.69 0.39 -7.30
CA HIS A 253 -6.90 0.23 -6.51
C HIS A 253 -7.93 1.29 -6.85
N VAL A 254 -7.55 2.57 -6.87
CA VAL A 254 -8.45 3.69 -7.16
C VAL A 254 -8.92 3.66 -8.62
N PHE A 255 -8.09 3.20 -9.56
CA PHE A 255 -8.56 3.00 -10.94
C PHE A 255 -9.74 2.02 -11.04
N LYS A 256 -9.84 1.02 -10.16
CA LYS A 256 -11.01 0.12 -10.12
C LYS A 256 -12.31 0.88 -9.85
N TRP A 257 -12.25 1.96 -9.06
CA TRP A 257 -13.41 2.80 -8.76
C TRP A 257 -13.88 3.65 -9.93
N TRP A 258 -13.05 3.83 -10.96
CA TRP A 258 -13.39 4.61 -12.16
C TRP A 258 -13.68 3.73 -13.40
N GLN A 259 -13.74 2.40 -13.25
CA GLN A 259 -13.92 1.47 -14.39
C GLN A 259 -15.23 1.65 -15.16
N THR A 260 -16.25 2.24 -14.53
CA THR A 260 -17.55 2.52 -15.17
C THR A 260 -17.60 3.90 -15.85
N GLY A 261 -16.54 4.70 -15.72
CA GLY A 261 -16.50 6.11 -16.13
C GLY A 261 -16.98 7.08 -15.04
N HIS A 262 -17.51 6.57 -13.93
CA HIS A 262 -17.89 7.34 -12.75
C HIS A 262 -17.19 6.81 -11.52
N PHE A 263 -16.97 7.67 -10.52
CA PHE A 263 -16.40 7.26 -9.24
C PHE A 263 -17.40 6.39 -8.46
N VAL A 264 -17.09 5.12 -8.29
CA VAL A 264 -17.85 4.14 -7.50
C VAL A 264 -16.90 3.38 -6.58
N GLU A 265 -16.89 3.77 -5.31
CA GLU A 265 -16.10 3.11 -4.27
C GLU A 265 -16.71 1.76 -3.88
N ASP A 266 -15.88 0.71 -3.85
CA ASP A 266 -16.30 -0.61 -3.35
C ASP A 266 -16.25 -0.62 -1.82
N LYS A 267 -17.45 -0.63 -1.20
CA LYS A 267 -17.61 -0.66 0.25
C LYS A 267 -17.51 -2.07 0.85
N ASN A 268 -17.36 -3.10 0.01
CA ASN A 268 -17.21 -4.47 0.50
C ASN A 268 -15.80 -4.69 1.04
N THR A 269 -15.68 -5.58 2.04
CA THR A 269 -14.39 -5.92 2.65
C THR A 269 -13.38 -6.50 1.65
N SER A 270 -13.87 -7.17 0.60
CA SER A 270 -13.04 -7.65 -0.52
C SER A 270 -12.45 -6.54 -1.39
N GLY A 271 -13.03 -5.34 -1.31
CA GLY A 271 -12.57 -4.14 -2.00
C GLY A 271 -11.57 -3.31 -1.19
N PHE A 272 -11.40 -3.57 0.11
CA PHE A 272 -10.56 -2.73 0.97
C PHE A 272 -9.08 -2.77 0.58
N PHE A 273 -8.41 -1.63 0.74
CA PHE A 273 -6.96 -1.53 0.60
C PHE A 273 -6.25 -2.05 1.86
N SER A 274 -6.21 -3.37 1.99
CA SER A 274 -5.67 -4.07 3.16
C SER A 274 -4.66 -5.14 2.75
N ALA A 275 -3.89 -5.62 3.74
CA ALA A 275 -2.97 -6.73 3.56
C ALA A 275 -3.69 -7.99 3.03
N ASP A 276 -4.92 -8.25 3.48
CA ASP A 276 -5.70 -9.41 3.04
C ASP A 276 -5.95 -9.42 1.52
N ASN A 277 -6.07 -8.24 0.92
CA ASN A 277 -6.38 -8.08 -0.52
C ASN A 277 -5.15 -7.76 -1.38
N TYR A 278 -4.12 -7.11 -0.82
CA TYR A 278 -2.99 -6.56 -1.57
C TYR A 278 -1.62 -7.11 -1.17
N ALA A 279 -1.51 -7.86 -0.06
CA ALA A 279 -0.29 -8.60 0.26
C ALA A 279 -0.20 -9.89 -0.56
N ASP A 280 0.99 -10.49 -0.56
CA ASP A 280 1.19 -11.82 -1.14
C ASP A 280 0.45 -12.85 -0.28
N SER A 281 -0.26 -13.79 -0.91
CA SER A 281 -1.06 -14.78 -0.19
C SER A 281 -0.86 -16.19 -0.74
N VAL A 282 -0.94 -17.20 0.13
CA VAL A 282 -0.91 -18.60 -0.29
C VAL A 282 -2.35 -19.10 -0.35
N LYS A 283 -2.83 -19.44 -1.56
CA LYS A 283 -4.17 -20.00 -1.75
C LYS A 283 -4.08 -21.46 -2.14
N ARG A 284 -5.01 -22.26 -1.63
CA ARG A 284 -5.13 -23.68 -1.95
C ARG A 284 -5.94 -23.82 -3.24
N VAL A 285 -5.29 -24.24 -4.32
CA VAL A 285 -5.89 -24.44 -5.65
C VAL A 285 -5.99 -25.92 -5.93
N ILE A 286 -7.13 -26.38 -6.46
CA ILE A 286 -7.30 -27.76 -6.91
C ILE A 286 -6.74 -27.87 -8.31
N GLY A 287 -5.69 -28.67 -8.49
CA GLY A 287 -5.08 -28.96 -9.79
C GLY A 287 -6.00 -29.80 -10.67
N ALA A 288 -5.65 -29.88 -11.96
CA ALA A 288 -6.36 -30.73 -12.92
C ALA A 288 -6.34 -32.23 -12.55
N ASP A 289 -5.40 -32.65 -11.70
CA ASP A 289 -5.29 -33.98 -11.12
C ASP A 289 -6.20 -34.21 -9.90
N GLY A 290 -7.03 -33.23 -9.54
CA GLY A 290 -7.90 -33.26 -8.36
C GLY A 290 -7.15 -33.06 -7.04
N ARG A 291 -5.83 -32.87 -7.06
CA ARG A 291 -5.04 -32.66 -5.84
C ARG A 291 -4.98 -31.18 -5.52
N ALA A 292 -5.16 -30.87 -4.24
CA ALA A 292 -5.02 -29.50 -3.77
C ALA A 292 -3.54 -29.13 -3.57
N LYS A 293 -3.09 -28.07 -4.22
CA LYS A 293 -1.75 -27.49 -4.09
C LYS A 293 -1.83 -26.09 -3.51
N ASN A 294 -0.99 -25.80 -2.54
CA ASN A 294 -0.78 -24.43 -2.07
C ASN A 294 0.01 -23.66 -3.13
N THR A 295 -0.59 -22.61 -3.67
CA THR A 295 0.01 -21.77 -4.72
C THR A 295 0.17 -20.37 -4.15
N LEU A 296 1.35 -19.78 -4.34
CA LEU A 296 1.63 -18.40 -3.96
C LEU A 296 1.04 -17.45 -5.00
N PHE A 297 0.20 -16.52 -4.55
CA PHE A 297 -0.39 -15.45 -5.35
C PHE A 297 0.33 -14.16 -4.99
N LEU A 298 1.20 -13.71 -5.89
CA LEU A 298 1.96 -12.48 -5.74
C LEU A 298 1.10 -11.28 -6.16
N VAL A 299 0.84 -10.37 -5.23
CA VAL A 299 0.10 -9.12 -5.48
C VAL A 299 1.01 -7.91 -5.27
N ALA A 300 1.65 -7.81 -4.11
CA ALA A 300 2.73 -6.85 -3.87
C ALA A 300 4.06 -7.36 -4.46
N GLY A 301 4.32 -8.65 -4.29
CA GLY A 301 5.56 -9.31 -4.69
C GLY A 301 5.86 -9.26 -6.18
N ARG A 302 4.84 -9.07 -7.03
CA ARG A 302 5.03 -8.92 -8.48
C ARG A 302 5.84 -7.66 -8.85
N PHE A 303 5.93 -6.69 -7.94
CA PHE A 303 6.67 -5.45 -8.14
C PHE A 303 8.09 -5.49 -7.57
N LYS A 304 8.42 -6.45 -6.68
CA LYS A 304 9.70 -6.51 -5.96
C LYS A 304 10.90 -6.44 -6.91
N ARG A 305 10.98 -7.36 -7.89
CA ARG A 305 12.07 -7.39 -8.89
C ARG A 305 12.17 -6.09 -9.70
N ALA A 306 11.04 -5.47 -10.04
CA ALA A 306 11.03 -4.23 -10.81
C ALA A 306 11.55 -3.05 -9.98
N VAL A 307 11.23 -2.98 -8.69
CA VAL A 307 11.68 -1.94 -7.76
C VAL A 307 13.15 -2.14 -7.37
N GLU A 308 13.57 -3.37 -7.07
CA GLU A 308 14.97 -3.70 -6.70
C GLU A 308 15.97 -3.46 -7.83
N SER A 309 15.52 -3.52 -9.07
CA SER A 309 16.31 -3.24 -10.27
C SER A 309 16.30 -1.77 -10.68
N LEU A 310 15.67 -0.87 -9.90
CA LEU A 310 15.81 0.57 -10.11
C LEU A 310 17.21 1.01 -9.67
N ASP A 311 17.90 1.68 -10.57
CA ASP A 311 19.20 2.30 -10.34
C ASP A 311 19.05 3.71 -9.75
N VAL A 312 19.99 4.11 -8.90
CA VAL A 312 19.91 5.36 -8.13
C VAL A 312 19.91 6.58 -9.05
N GLU A 313 20.90 6.67 -9.94
CA GLU A 313 21.08 7.84 -10.81
C GLU A 313 19.99 7.95 -11.87
N THR A 314 19.65 6.83 -12.50
CA THR A 314 18.73 6.81 -13.65
C THR A 314 17.27 6.78 -13.25
N HIS A 315 16.93 6.22 -12.09
CA HIS A 315 15.55 6.04 -11.66
C HIS A 315 15.20 6.85 -10.41
N TRP A 316 15.95 6.70 -9.32
CA TRP A 316 15.58 7.32 -8.05
C TRP A 316 15.80 8.83 -8.02
N VAL A 317 16.93 9.33 -8.53
CA VAL A 317 17.18 10.78 -8.62
C VAL A 317 16.03 11.51 -9.34
N PRO A 318 15.62 11.10 -10.56
CA PRO A 318 14.48 11.76 -11.22
C PRO A 318 13.13 11.57 -10.50
N MET A 319 12.94 10.50 -9.72
CA MET A 319 11.73 10.33 -8.90
C MET A 319 11.70 11.36 -7.77
N PHE A 320 12.82 11.52 -7.06
CA PHE A 320 12.95 12.44 -5.92
C PHE A 320 12.85 13.91 -6.35
N GLU A 321 13.36 14.26 -7.54
CA GLU A 321 13.14 15.57 -8.15
C GLU A 321 11.64 15.84 -8.42
N ASP A 322 10.92 14.86 -8.98
CA ASP A 322 9.47 14.98 -9.22
C ASP A 322 8.68 15.05 -7.90
N ILE A 323 9.08 14.29 -6.87
CA ILE A 323 8.49 14.32 -5.52
C ILE A 323 8.64 15.71 -4.92
N THR A 324 9.85 16.25 -4.92
CA THR A 324 10.18 17.58 -4.39
C THR A 324 9.36 18.65 -5.11
N THR A 325 9.33 18.60 -6.45
CA THR A 325 8.53 19.51 -7.28
C THR A 325 7.03 19.43 -6.94
N THR A 326 6.52 18.21 -6.75
CA THR A 326 5.11 17.97 -6.40
C THR A 326 4.77 18.55 -5.03
N LEU A 327 5.62 18.33 -4.02
CA LEU A 327 5.41 18.84 -2.67
C LEU A 327 5.46 20.38 -2.64
N HIS A 328 6.42 21.01 -3.31
CA HIS A 328 6.49 22.47 -3.42
C HIS A 328 5.21 23.04 -4.02
N HIS A 329 4.70 22.45 -5.11
CA HIS A 329 3.45 22.91 -5.72
C HIS A 329 2.24 22.81 -4.77
N VAL A 330 2.14 21.71 -4.01
CA VAL A 330 1.07 21.53 -3.02
C VAL A 330 1.17 22.52 -1.86
N ILE A 331 2.38 22.74 -1.31
CA ILE A 331 2.63 23.71 -0.25
C ILE A 331 2.29 25.13 -0.72
N GLU A 332 2.72 25.52 -1.93
CA GLU A 332 2.39 26.82 -2.50
C GLU A 332 0.88 27.01 -2.67
N LYS A 333 0.18 26.00 -3.18
CA LYS A 333 -1.28 26.06 -3.36
C LYS A 333 -1.99 26.23 -2.02
N ARG A 334 -1.57 25.51 -0.97
CA ARG A 334 -2.09 25.66 0.41
C ARG A 334 -1.86 27.08 0.93
N ARG A 335 -0.65 27.63 0.76
CA ARG A 335 -0.31 29.01 1.15
C ARG A 335 -1.16 30.07 0.43
N ARG A 336 -1.38 29.91 -0.88
CA ARG A 336 -2.22 30.84 -1.67
C ARG A 336 -3.68 30.80 -1.20
N LYS A 337 -4.23 29.61 -0.93
CA LYS A 337 -5.60 29.45 -0.42
C LYS A 337 -5.80 30.11 0.95
N SER A 338 -4.85 29.92 1.87
CA SER A 338 -4.87 30.57 3.20
C SER A 338 -4.83 32.10 3.08
N ARG A 339 -3.98 32.65 2.21
CA ARG A 339 -3.91 34.11 1.96
C ARG A 339 -5.20 34.66 1.34
N SER A 340 -5.84 33.94 0.43
CA SER A 340 -7.12 34.36 -0.17
C SER A 340 -8.29 34.35 0.83
N GLN A 341 -8.25 33.47 1.84
CA GLN A 341 -9.25 33.45 2.92
C GLN A 341 -9.01 34.54 3.96
N SER A 342 -7.82 35.14 4.00
CA SER A 342 -7.45 36.17 4.98
C SER A 342 -8.03 37.57 4.69
N VAL A 343 -8.71 37.77 3.55
CA VAL A 343 -9.32 39.07 3.17
C VAL A 343 -10.83 39.13 3.48
N SER A 344 -11.45 38.01 3.90
CA SER A 344 -12.80 37.97 4.47
C SER A 344 -12.74 37.53 5.94
N SER A 345 -12.41 38.49 6.80
CA SER A 345 -12.62 38.54 8.27
C SER A 345 -13.11 37.27 8.98
N ALA A 346 -12.24 36.67 9.81
CA ALA A 346 -12.45 36.34 11.23
C ALA A 346 -11.45 35.25 11.66
N ALA A 347 -10.83 35.45 12.81
CA ALA A 347 -9.94 34.48 13.43
C ALA A 347 -10.67 33.16 13.71
N SER A 348 -10.22 32.06 13.09
CA SER A 348 -10.35 30.73 13.66
C SER A 348 -9.10 29.94 13.29
N SER A 349 -8.35 29.58 14.34
CA SER A 349 -7.18 28.73 14.30
C SER A 349 -7.67 27.28 14.21
N ASP A 350 -7.90 26.80 13.00
CA ASP A 350 -8.11 25.38 12.74
C ASP A 350 -6.78 24.76 12.32
N PHE A 351 -6.08 24.20 13.29
CA PHE A 351 -5.26 23.03 13.04
C PHE A 351 -6.17 21.98 12.40
N ILE A 352 -5.79 21.49 11.23
CA ILE A 352 -6.38 20.28 10.65
C ILE A 352 -5.92 19.13 11.55
N VAL A 353 -6.68 18.90 12.63
CA VAL A 353 -6.69 17.63 13.33
C VAL A 353 -7.30 16.64 12.34
N GLU A 354 -6.54 15.61 11.98
CA GLU A 354 -7.05 14.43 11.31
C GLU A 354 -8.36 14.03 11.99
N SER A 355 -9.46 14.12 11.24
CA SER A 355 -10.75 13.64 11.69
C SER A 355 -10.61 12.14 11.91
N ASP A 356 -10.42 11.74 13.17
CA ASP A 356 -10.67 10.39 13.62
C ASP A 356 -12.11 10.05 13.24
N MET A 357 -12.26 9.32 12.13
CA MET A 357 -13.49 8.57 11.87
C MET A 357 -13.54 7.43 12.90
N GLU A 358 -14.03 7.77 14.08
CA GLU A 358 -14.51 6.79 15.05
C GLU A 358 -15.81 6.18 14.47
N LEU A 359 -15.65 5.14 13.64
CA LEU A 359 -16.76 4.29 13.20
C LEU A 359 -17.27 3.49 14.40
N LEU A 360 -18.17 4.12 15.14
CA LEU A 360 -18.99 3.50 16.18
C LEU A 360 -20.14 2.78 15.48
N PHE A 361 -19.99 1.47 15.29
CA PHE A 361 -21.11 0.60 14.94
C PHE A 361 -21.90 0.34 16.22
N GLU A 362 -23.00 1.08 16.41
CA GLU A 362 -24.07 0.67 17.31
C GLU A 362 -24.86 -0.45 16.63
N SER A 363 -24.83 -1.62 17.25
CA SER A 363 -25.87 -2.64 17.06
C SER A 363 -26.75 -2.62 18.30
N ASP A 364 -28.00 -2.24 18.12
CA ASP A 364 -29.13 -2.68 18.93
C ASP A 364 -30.24 -2.92 17.90
N GLY A 365 -30.89 -4.08 17.82
CA GLY A 365 -31.32 -4.94 18.90
C GLY A 365 -32.85 -5.03 18.76
N ASP A 366 -33.34 -6.25 18.51
CA ASP A 366 -34.76 -6.56 18.38
C ASP A 366 -35.60 -6.17 19.62
N GLU A 367 -36.91 -5.95 19.41
CA GLU A 367 -38.10 -5.96 20.31
C GLU A 367 -39.05 -4.81 19.86
N ASP A 368 -40.30 -5.00 19.40
CA ASP A 368 -41.31 -6.07 19.46
C ASP A 368 -42.06 -6.24 18.12
#